data_AF-A0A8S3Y6D5-F1
#
_entry.id   AF-A0A8S3Y6D5-F1
#
_cell.length_a   1.000
_cell.length_b   1.000
_cell.length_c   1.000
_cell.angle_alpha   90.00
_cell.angle_beta   90.00
_cell.angle_gamma   90.00
#
_symmetry.space_group_name_H-M   'P 1'
#
loop_
_entity.id
_entity.type
_entity.pdbx_description
1 polymer ?
#
loop_
_entity_poly.entity_id
_entity_poly.type
_entity_poly.pdbx_seq_one_letter_code
_entity_poly.pdbx_strand_id
1 'polypeptide(L)'
;MILPGQREMPYKWAAYLLFHMHFAQIFHTASIFLTLSLAIWRYVAIKYSDKNHILCTEKRCSAAILSSFVLPPILCVPTFLVFDIHTAVVLEPSGPMILYHVDSDYEGQLYQINFWVHAVVIKLLPCCILTVISLWLIREVYNANEHQRKIRGYISCSTNNKTGKRQNKADKRANRTTKMLVAVLFLFLATELPQGILGLLSGLLGRCFFKGCYDLFGELMDALALLNGAINFILYCSMSRQFRMTFRQLMWRAHIHKWPPPPVSHSDGLNTLKTSVP
;
A
#
# COMPACT_ATOMS: atom_id res chain seq x y z
N MET A 1 21.25 -8.70 -14.14
CA MET A 1 22.66 -9.07 -13.89
C MET A 1 22.79 -10.59 -13.89
N ILE A 2 23.56 -11.20 -14.80
CA ILE A 2 23.77 -12.66 -14.89
C ILE A 2 24.97 -13.02 -14.03
N LEU A 3 24.78 -13.78 -12.94
CA LEU A 3 25.90 -14.31 -12.16
C LEU A 3 26.61 -15.44 -12.93
N PRO A 4 27.95 -15.44 -13.02
CA PRO A 4 28.68 -16.53 -13.65
C PRO A 4 28.59 -17.78 -12.76
N GLY A 5 27.85 -18.81 -13.19
CA GLY A 5 27.83 -20.12 -12.52
C GLY A 5 26.50 -20.87 -12.47
N GLN A 6 25.37 -20.28 -12.87
CA GLN A 6 24.08 -20.98 -12.96
C GLN A 6 23.83 -21.40 -14.42
N ARG A 7 24.40 -22.56 -14.82
CA ARG A 7 24.36 -23.09 -16.19
C ARG A 7 23.09 -23.84 -16.59
N GLU A 8 22.03 -23.77 -15.81
CA GLU A 8 20.72 -24.25 -16.24
C GLU A 8 19.70 -23.20 -15.84
N MET A 9 19.25 -22.38 -16.79
CA MET A 9 18.00 -21.65 -16.66
C MET A 9 16.92 -22.47 -17.34
N PRO A 10 16.37 -23.52 -16.68
CA PRO A 10 15.27 -24.27 -17.25
C PRO A 10 14.10 -23.31 -17.47
N TYR A 11 13.29 -23.57 -18.49
CA TYR A 11 12.05 -22.83 -18.77
C TYR A 11 11.22 -22.52 -17.52
N LYS A 12 11.21 -23.45 -16.53
CA LYS A 12 10.57 -23.29 -15.22
C LYS A 12 11.06 -22.07 -14.43
N TRP A 13 12.35 -21.76 -14.47
CA TRP A 13 12.93 -20.63 -13.74
C TRP A 13 12.58 -19.30 -14.42
N ALA A 14 12.63 -19.25 -15.75
CA ALA A 14 12.17 -18.09 -16.53
C ALA A 14 10.67 -17.82 -16.32
N ALA A 15 9.83 -18.87 -16.35
CA ALA A 15 8.40 -18.76 -16.05
C ALA A 15 8.13 -18.30 -14.61
N TYR A 16 8.90 -18.80 -13.64
CA TYR A 16 8.82 -18.33 -12.26
C TYR A 16 9.18 -16.85 -12.13
N LEU A 17 10.26 -16.40 -12.76
CA LEU A 17 10.64 -14.98 -12.76
C LEU A 17 9.57 -14.09 -13.39
N LEU A 18 9.04 -14.50 -14.54
CA LEU A 18 7.99 -13.75 -15.24
C LEU A 18 6.74 -13.61 -14.37
N PHE A 19 6.31 -14.71 -13.75
CA PHE A 19 5.21 -14.69 -12.79
C PHE A 19 5.52 -13.79 -11.59
N HIS A 20 6.71 -13.93 -10.99
CA HIS A 20 7.12 -13.15 -9.83
C HIS A 20 7.14 -11.65 -10.14
N MET A 21 7.69 -11.26 -11.29
CA MET A 21 7.75 -9.88 -11.75
C MET A 21 6.35 -9.28 -11.90
N HIS A 22 5.45 -9.96 -12.60
CA HIS A 22 4.07 -9.49 -12.78
C HIS A 22 3.28 -9.46 -11.48
N PHE A 23 3.44 -10.47 -10.64
CA PHE A 23 2.81 -10.51 -9.33
C PHE A 23 3.29 -9.35 -8.46
N ALA A 24 4.61 -9.15 -8.33
CA ALA A 24 5.20 -8.04 -7.59
C ALA A 24 4.72 -6.68 -8.12
N GLN A 25 4.69 -6.51 -9.44
CA GLN A 25 4.19 -5.30 -10.12
C GLN A 25 2.74 -4.97 -9.73
N ILE A 26 1.85 -5.97 -9.77
CA ILE A 26 0.43 -5.80 -9.42
C ILE A 26 0.29 -5.37 -7.95
N PHE A 27 0.99 -6.06 -7.03
CA PHE A 27 0.89 -5.76 -5.60
C PHE A 27 1.50 -4.42 -5.24
N HIS A 28 2.63 -4.06 -5.86
CA HIS A 28 3.24 -2.74 -5.69
C HIS A 28 2.26 -1.66 -6.15
N THR A 29 1.70 -1.79 -7.35
CA THR A 29 0.70 -0.86 -7.90
C THR A 29 -0.56 -0.78 -7.01
N ALA A 30 -1.08 -1.91 -6.51
CA ALA A 30 -2.20 -1.94 -5.58
C ALA A 30 -1.91 -1.18 -4.28
N SER A 31 -0.69 -1.30 -3.75
CA SER A 31 -0.22 -0.54 -2.59
C SER A 31 -0.25 0.96 -2.84
N ILE A 32 0.14 1.42 -4.04
CA ILE A 32 0.05 2.84 -4.43
C ILE A 32 -1.41 3.31 -4.40
N PHE A 33 -2.33 2.55 -5.01
CA PHE A 33 -3.76 2.92 -5.03
C PHE A 33 -4.40 2.93 -3.63
N LEU A 34 -4.03 2.00 -2.75
CA LEU A 34 -4.45 2.00 -1.35
C LEU A 34 -3.92 3.23 -0.61
N THR A 35 -2.66 3.58 -0.84
CA THR A 35 -2.02 4.76 -0.25
C THR A 35 -2.69 6.05 -0.73
N LEU A 36 -3.00 6.15 -2.02
CA LEU A 36 -3.74 7.26 -2.60
C LEU A 36 -5.16 7.36 -2.03
N SER A 37 -5.89 6.25 -1.98
CA SER A 37 -7.23 6.18 -1.37
C SER A 37 -7.19 6.65 0.08
N LEU A 38 -6.21 6.18 0.86
CA LEU A 38 -6.00 6.60 2.23
C LEU A 38 -5.72 8.11 2.32
N ALA A 39 -4.87 8.67 1.46
CA ALA A 39 -4.58 10.09 1.42
C ALA A 39 -5.84 10.93 1.15
N ILE A 40 -6.64 10.54 0.16
CA ILE A 40 -7.91 11.18 -0.19
C ILE A 40 -8.87 11.12 1.01
N TRP A 41 -9.06 9.94 1.60
CA TRP A 41 -9.96 9.78 2.74
C TRP A 41 -9.52 10.60 3.94
N ARG A 42 -8.22 10.73 4.19
CA ARG A 42 -7.71 11.60 5.25
C ARG A 42 -7.93 13.07 4.97
N TYR A 43 -7.67 13.50 3.74
CA TYR A 43 -7.97 14.86 3.34
C TYR A 43 -9.45 15.21 3.52
N VAL A 44 -10.35 14.35 3.02
CA VAL A 44 -11.81 14.54 3.15
C VAL A 44 -12.24 14.59 4.62
N ALA A 45 -11.74 13.67 5.45
CA ALA A 45 -12.11 13.62 6.87
C ALA A 45 -11.66 14.86 7.67
N ILE A 46 -10.55 15.51 7.28
CA ILE A 46 -10.03 16.70 7.96
C ILE A 46 -10.70 17.96 7.43
N LYS A 47 -10.77 18.12 6.10
CA LYS A 47 -11.33 19.32 5.48
C LYS A 47 -12.85 19.41 5.68
N TYR A 48 -13.53 18.27 5.60
CA TYR A 48 -14.98 18.19 5.77
C TYR A 48 -15.34 17.47 7.08
N SER A 49 -14.69 17.83 8.18
CA SER A 49 -14.93 17.27 9.52
C SER A 49 -16.42 17.23 9.88
N ASP A 50 -17.18 18.28 9.56
CA ASP A 50 -18.62 18.38 9.87
C ASP A 50 -19.48 17.40 9.07
N LYS A 51 -19.07 17.09 7.83
CA LYS A 51 -19.77 16.17 6.92
C LYS A 51 -19.13 14.78 6.88
N ASN A 52 -18.15 14.51 7.74
CA ASN A 52 -17.37 13.26 7.74
C ASN A 52 -18.28 12.02 7.87
N HIS A 53 -19.34 12.11 8.69
CA HIS A 53 -20.29 11.00 8.87
C HIS A 53 -21.09 10.65 7.61
N ILE A 54 -21.30 11.61 6.69
CA ILE A 54 -22.00 11.41 5.42
C ILE A 54 -21.01 11.00 4.33
N LEU A 55 -19.82 11.61 4.32
CA LEU A 55 -18.84 11.41 3.26
C LEU A 55 -18.04 10.11 3.41
N CYS A 56 -17.65 9.75 4.64
CA CYS A 56 -16.86 8.56 4.97
C CYS A 56 -17.76 7.38 5.36
N THR A 57 -18.64 6.97 4.43
CA THR A 57 -19.47 5.78 4.62
C THR A 57 -18.67 4.50 4.38
N GLU A 58 -19.01 3.43 5.09
CA GLU A 58 -18.40 2.11 4.95
C GLU A 58 -18.46 1.57 3.50
N LYS A 59 -19.60 1.75 2.81
CA LYS A 59 -19.77 1.35 1.40
C LYS A 59 -18.76 1.99 0.46
N ARG A 60 -18.49 3.29 0.65
CA ARG A 60 -17.53 4.04 -0.19
C ARG A 60 -16.09 3.64 0.11
N CYS A 61 -15.78 3.39 1.39
CA CYS A 61 -14.48 2.88 1.80
C CYS A 61 -14.22 1.48 1.20
N SER A 62 -15.21 0.58 1.30
CA SER A 62 -15.13 -0.76 0.71
C SER A 62 -14.98 -0.71 -0.81
N ALA A 63 -15.75 0.15 -1.50
CA ALA A 63 -15.61 0.35 -2.94
C ALA A 63 -14.21 0.87 -3.33
N ALA A 64 -13.65 1.83 -2.60
CA ALA A 64 -12.30 2.35 -2.85
C ALA A 64 -11.19 1.30 -2.63
N ILE A 65 -11.35 0.44 -1.62
CA ILE A 65 -10.45 -0.68 -1.38
C ILE A 65 -10.56 -1.69 -2.52
N LEU A 66 -11.78 -2.06 -2.91
CA LEU A 66 -12.01 -3.00 -4.01
C LEU A 66 -11.41 -2.48 -5.33
N SER A 67 -11.64 -1.21 -5.67
CA SER A 67 -11.06 -0.60 -6.86
C SER A 67 -9.52 -0.59 -6.82
N SER A 68 -8.93 -0.42 -5.63
CA SER A 68 -7.46 -0.44 -5.47
C SER A 68 -6.84 -1.81 -5.75
N PHE A 69 -7.61 -2.90 -5.71
CA PHE A 69 -7.15 -4.25 -6.08
C PHE A 69 -7.56 -4.66 -7.50
N VAL A 70 -8.66 -4.13 -8.04
CA VAL A 70 -9.18 -4.49 -9.37
C VAL A 70 -8.52 -3.68 -10.50
N LEU A 71 -8.22 -2.40 -10.28
CA LEU A 71 -7.60 -1.54 -11.30
C LEU A 71 -6.15 -1.93 -11.66
N PRO A 72 -5.27 -2.32 -10.71
CA PRO A 72 -3.88 -2.63 -11.03
C PRO A 72 -3.68 -3.75 -12.07
N PRO A 73 -4.34 -4.93 -11.98
CA PRO A 73 -4.23 -5.96 -13.01
C PRO A 73 -4.60 -5.45 -14.41
N ILE A 74 -5.62 -4.59 -14.51
CA ILE A 74 -6.10 -4.02 -15.78
C ILE A 74 -5.06 -3.06 -16.35
N LEU A 75 -4.51 -2.18 -15.51
CA LEU A 75 -3.47 -1.22 -15.93
C LEU A 75 -2.15 -1.91 -16.30
N CYS A 76 -1.88 -3.10 -15.73
CA CYS A 76 -0.71 -3.91 -16.06
C CYS A 76 -0.90 -4.81 -17.29
N VAL A 77 -2.09 -4.90 -17.90
CA VAL A 77 -2.34 -5.73 -19.10
C VAL A 77 -1.35 -5.43 -20.24
N PRO A 78 -1.05 -4.16 -20.59
CA PRO A 78 -0.08 -3.87 -21.65
C PRO A 78 1.31 -4.44 -21.33
N THR A 79 1.68 -4.56 -20.05
CA THR A 79 2.96 -5.14 -19.62
C THR A 79 2.95 -6.65 -19.83
N PHE A 80 1.83 -7.32 -19.58
CA PHE A 80 1.71 -8.77 -19.83
C PHE A 80 1.81 -9.13 -21.31
N LEU A 81 1.45 -8.20 -22.21
CA LEU A 81 1.52 -8.40 -23.66
C LEU A 81 2.89 -8.07 -24.27
N VAL A 82 3.77 -7.38 -23.53
CA VAL A 82 5.08 -6.92 -24.03
C VAL A 82 6.23 -7.82 -23.58
N PHE A 83 6.12 -8.44 -22.42
CA PHE A 83 7.14 -9.32 -21.89
C PHE A 83 6.82 -10.76 -22.27
N ASP A 84 7.59 -11.30 -23.23
CA ASP A 84 7.49 -12.68 -23.69
C ASP A 84 8.78 -13.45 -23.37
N ILE A 85 8.70 -14.79 -23.30
CA ILE A 85 9.88 -15.64 -23.08
C ILE A 85 10.55 -15.88 -24.44
N HIS A 86 11.65 -15.17 -24.70
CA HIS A 86 12.48 -15.35 -25.89
C HIS A 86 13.57 -16.40 -25.65
N THR A 87 13.93 -17.11 -26.72
CA THR A 87 15.04 -18.08 -26.72
C THR A 87 16.24 -17.50 -27.46
N ALA A 88 17.35 -17.30 -26.76
CA ALA A 88 18.66 -17.01 -27.36
C ALA A 88 19.47 -18.30 -27.49
N VAL A 89 20.01 -18.59 -28.66
CA VAL A 89 20.94 -19.72 -28.84
C VAL A 89 22.34 -19.22 -28.50
N VAL A 90 22.91 -19.69 -27.39
CA VAL A 90 24.30 -19.39 -27.01
C VAL A 90 25.18 -20.52 -27.54
N LEU A 91 26.18 -20.16 -28.34
CA LEU A 91 27.16 -21.12 -28.86
C LEU A 91 28.22 -21.37 -27.78
N GLU A 92 28.08 -22.46 -27.03
CA GLU A 92 29.13 -22.94 -26.11
C GLU A 92 30.14 -23.85 -26.86
N PRO A 93 31.36 -24.03 -26.31
CA PRO A 93 32.33 -24.99 -26.85
C PRO A 93 31.83 -26.44 -26.90
N SER A 94 30.79 -26.78 -26.12
CA SER A 94 30.14 -28.08 -25.99
C SER A 94 28.92 -28.28 -26.91
N GLY A 95 28.55 -27.26 -27.70
CA GLY A 95 27.39 -27.29 -28.61
C GLY A 95 26.42 -26.11 -28.41
N PRO A 96 25.43 -25.94 -29.30
CA PRO A 96 24.44 -24.88 -29.17
C PRO A 96 23.50 -25.14 -27.97
N MET A 97 23.43 -24.20 -27.03
CA MET A 97 22.53 -24.24 -25.87
C MET A 97 21.41 -23.21 -26.05
N ILE A 98 20.16 -23.60 -25.79
CA ILE A 98 18.99 -22.71 -25.83
C ILE A 98 18.84 -22.02 -24.46
N LEU A 99 19.01 -20.70 -24.42
CA LEU A 99 18.84 -19.86 -23.24
C LEU A 99 17.48 -19.15 -23.31
N TYR A 100 16.61 -19.38 -22.32
CA TYR A 100 15.34 -18.67 -22.21
C TYR A 100 15.54 -17.39 -21.41
N HIS A 101 15.37 -16.23 -22.02
CA HIS A 101 15.36 -14.93 -21.35
C HIS A 101 14.01 -14.25 -21.60
N VAL A 102 13.52 -13.50 -20.61
CA VAL A 102 12.37 -12.62 -20.84
C VAL A 102 12.90 -11.44 -21.66
N ASP A 103 12.37 -11.24 -22.86
CA ASP A 103 12.70 -10.08 -23.69
C ASP A 103 11.44 -9.40 -24.19
N SER A 104 11.62 -8.19 -24.68
CA SER A 104 10.57 -7.41 -25.32
C SER A 104 11.12 -6.82 -26.60
N ASP A 105 10.30 -6.72 -27.64
CA ASP A 105 10.71 -6.04 -28.88
C ASP A 105 10.91 -4.53 -28.62
N TYR A 106 12.15 -4.14 -28.33
CA TYR A 106 12.53 -2.77 -27.94
C TYR A 106 12.25 -1.73 -29.05
N GLU A 107 12.12 -2.16 -30.31
CA GLU A 107 11.79 -1.29 -31.44
C GLU A 107 10.28 -1.23 -31.72
N GLY A 108 9.50 -2.10 -31.08
CA GLY A 108 8.05 -2.17 -31.24
C GLY A 108 7.34 -0.98 -30.61
N GLN A 109 6.33 -0.46 -31.32
CA GLN A 109 5.43 0.58 -30.78
C GLN A 109 4.77 0.15 -29.47
N LEU A 110 4.51 -1.15 -29.29
CA LEU A 110 3.92 -1.72 -28.08
C LEU A 110 4.84 -1.57 -26.86
N TYR A 111 6.15 -1.74 -27.02
CA TYR A 111 7.15 -1.54 -25.96
C TYR A 111 7.22 -0.08 -25.54
N GLN A 112 7.24 0.86 -26.50
CA GLN A 112 7.23 2.29 -26.19
C GLN A 112 5.94 2.70 -25.46
N ILE A 113 4.78 2.24 -25.92
CA ILE A 113 3.49 2.49 -25.26
C ILE A 113 3.51 1.92 -23.83
N ASN A 114 3.99 0.69 -23.65
CA ASN A 114 4.09 0.07 -22.33
C ASN A 114 5.00 0.85 -21.38
N PHE A 115 6.16 1.27 -21.89
CA PHE A 115 7.10 2.09 -21.15
C PHE A 115 6.44 3.39 -20.67
N TRP A 116 5.78 4.12 -21.57
CA TRP A 116 5.11 5.39 -21.22
C TRP A 116 3.94 5.19 -20.26
N VAL A 117 3.12 4.16 -20.46
CA VAL A 117 2.03 3.81 -19.53
C VAL A 117 2.61 3.48 -18.15
N HIS A 118 3.67 2.69 -18.08
CA HIS A 118 4.25 2.29 -16.81
C HIS A 118 4.96 3.46 -16.09
N ALA A 119 5.80 4.21 -16.80
CA ALA A 119 6.52 5.34 -16.22
C ALA A 119 5.57 6.49 -15.82
N VAL A 120 4.63 6.86 -16.68
CA VAL A 120 3.77 8.03 -16.46
C VAL A 120 2.50 7.67 -15.69
N VAL A 121 1.74 6.68 -16.13
CA VAL A 121 0.40 6.40 -15.56
C VAL A 121 0.50 5.62 -14.25
N ILE A 122 1.42 4.65 -14.16
CA ILE A 122 1.53 3.79 -12.97
C ILE A 122 2.43 4.43 -11.89
N LYS A 123 3.50 5.13 -12.26
CA LYS A 123 4.42 5.76 -11.29
C LYS A 123 4.20 7.26 -11.11
N LEU A 124 4.40 8.05 -12.16
CA LEU A 124 4.45 9.51 -12.03
C LEU A 124 3.11 10.13 -11.63
N LEU A 125 2.01 9.74 -12.28
CA LEU A 125 0.68 10.31 -12.03
C LEU A 125 0.21 10.08 -10.59
N PRO A 126 0.27 8.86 -10.02
CA PRO A 126 -0.04 8.66 -8.60
C PRO A 126 0.87 9.44 -7.67
N CYS A 127 2.17 9.56 -7.98
CA CYS A 127 3.11 10.38 -7.19
C CYS A 127 2.75 11.86 -7.22
N CYS A 128 2.38 12.41 -8.37
CA CYS A 128 1.93 13.80 -8.50
C CYS A 128 0.66 14.04 -7.69
N ILE A 129 -0.34 13.16 -7.82
CA ILE A 129 -1.60 13.27 -7.05
C ILE A 129 -1.31 13.16 -5.55
N LEU A 130 -0.49 12.19 -5.12
CA LEU A 130 -0.09 12.03 -3.73
C LEU A 130 0.65 13.25 -3.20
N THR A 131 1.53 13.87 -3.99
CA THR A 131 2.22 15.10 -3.61
C THR A 131 1.23 16.24 -3.38
N VAL A 132 0.33 16.47 -4.33
CA VAL A 132 -0.69 17.54 -4.24
C VAL A 132 -1.58 17.32 -3.01
N ILE A 133 -2.09 16.11 -2.82
CA ILE A 133 -2.92 15.77 -1.66
C ILE A 133 -2.13 15.91 -0.37
N SER A 134 -0.86 15.49 -0.33
CA SER A 134 -0.03 15.61 0.87
C SER A 134 0.23 17.06 1.24
N LEU A 135 0.49 17.93 0.27
CA LEU A 135 0.64 19.37 0.50
C LEU A 135 -0.66 20.00 1.02
N TRP A 136 -1.82 19.65 0.43
CA TRP A 136 -3.12 20.10 0.91
C TRP A 136 -3.41 19.59 2.32
N LEU A 137 -3.11 18.32 2.59
CA LEU A 137 -3.27 17.68 3.88
C LEU A 137 -2.43 18.35 4.96
N ILE A 138 -1.15 18.66 4.67
CA ILE A 138 -0.26 19.37 5.59
C ILE A 138 -0.80 20.75 5.90
N ARG A 139 -1.24 21.51 4.88
CA ARG A 139 -1.85 22.83 5.07
C ARG A 139 -3.09 22.77 5.97
N GLU A 140 -4.00 21.82 5.72
CA GLU A 140 -5.21 21.71 6.55
C GLU A 140 -4.93 21.18 7.96
N VAL A 141 -3.98 20.26 8.13
CA VAL A 141 -3.55 19.82 9.47
C VAL A 141 -2.92 20.98 10.24
N TYR A 142 -2.16 21.84 9.58
CA TYR A 142 -1.59 23.04 10.19
C TYR A 142 -2.69 24.03 10.61
N ASN A 143 -3.61 24.36 9.71
CA ASN A 143 -4.74 25.25 9.98
C ASN A 143 -5.63 24.73 11.12
N ALA A 144 -5.96 23.43 11.10
CA ALA A 144 -6.76 22.80 12.15
C ALA A 144 -6.04 22.83 13.52
N ASN A 145 -4.72 22.62 13.55
CA ASN A 145 -3.93 22.73 14.77
C ASN A 145 -3.87 24.18 15.29
N GLU A 146 -3.76 25.17 14.40
CA GLU A 146 -3.78 26.58 14.80
C GLU A 146 -5.12 26.98 15.43
N HIS A 147 -6.24 26.59 14.80
CA HIS A 147 -7.57 26.84 15.33
C HIS A 147 -7.76 26.19 16.71
N GLN A 148 -7.31 24.95 16.87
CA GLN A 148 -7.32 24.26 18.18
C GLN A 148 -6.42 24.94 19.22
N ARG A 149 -5.26 25.50 18.84
CA ARG A 149 -4.40 26.25 19.78
C ARG A 149 -5.09 27.51 20.29
N LYS A 150 -5.76 28.27 19.41
CA LYS A 150 -6.52 29.48 19.78
C LYS A 150 -7.67 29.16 20.74
N ILE A 151 -8.48 28.15 20.42
CA ILE A 151 -9.58 27.70 21.29
C ILE A 151 -9.05 27.17 22.63
N ARG A 152 -7.96 26.40 22.61
CA ARG A 152 -7.40 25.81 23.83
C ARG A 152 -6.77 26.84 24.78
N GLY A 153 -6.21 27.92 24.25
CA GLY A 153 -5.75 29.07 25.05
C GLY A 153 -6.92 29.73 25.79
N TYR A 154 -8.07 29.85 25.14
CA TYR A 154 -9.28 30.44 25.73
C TYR A 154 -9.96 29.51 26.76
N ILE A 155 -10.09 28.21 26.46
CA ILE A 155 -10.73 27.22 27.35
C ILE A 155 -9.88 26.87 28.57
N SER A 156 -8.56 27.08 28.53
CA SER A 156 -7.67 26.87 29.70
C SER A 156 -8.09 27.70 30.93
N CYS A 157 -8.83 28.79 30.73
CA CYS A 157 -9.35 29.64 31.79
C CYS A 157 -10.76 29.24 32.25
N SER A 158 -11.45 28.32 31.57
CA SER A 158 -12.85 28.01 31.85
C SER A 158 -13.16 26.50 31.82
N THR A 159 -13.47 25.97 33.00
CA THR A 159 -14.39 24.84 33.25
C THR A 159 -13.83 23.41 33.37
N ASN A 160 -14.11 22.81 34.54
CA ASN A 160 -13.77 21.44 34.96
C ASN A 160 -14.75 20.35 34.44
N ASN A 161 -15.33 20.50 33.24
CA ASN A 161 -16.39 19.61 32.74
C ASN A 161 -15.84 18.28 32.20
N LYS A 162 -16.37 17.15 32.71
CA LYS A 162 -15.99 15.77 32.34
C LYS A 162 -16.26 15.45 30.86
N THR A 163 -17.29 16.03 30.26
CA THR A 163 -17.67 15.86 28.82
C THR A 163 -16.65 16.52 27.88
N GLY A 164 -16.25 17.76 28.14
CA GLY A 164 -15.20 18.46 27.38
C GLY A 164 -13.84 17.75 27.41
N LYS A 165 -13.49 17.13 28.55
CA LYS A 165 -12.27 16.31 28.68
C LYS A 165 -12.30 15.05 27.79
N ARG A 166 -13.47 14.44 27.57
CA ARG A 166 -13.62 13.25 26.72
C ARG A 166 -13.52 13.59 25.23
N GLN A 167 -14.14 14.68 24.78
CA GLN A 167 -14.05 15.16 23.40
C GLN A 167 -12.60 15.53 23.03
N ASN A 168 -11.92 16.30 23.89
CA ASN A 168 -10.51 16.68 23.70
C ASN A 168 -9.56 15.45 23.60
N LYS A 169 -9.86 14.35 24.32
CA LYS A 169 -9.11 13.09 24.18
C LYS A 169 -9.36 12.40 22.83
N ALA A 170 -10.59 12.44 22.31
CA ALA A 170 -10.93 11.88 21.00
C ALA A 170 -10.26 12.67 19.86
N ASP A 171 -10.31 14.00 19.91
CA ASP A 171 -9.68 14.88 18.90
C ASP A 171 -8.16 14.71 18.88
N LYS A 172 -7.53 14.61 20.07
CA LYS A 172 -6.08 14.29 20.17
C LYS A 172 -5.73 12.94 19.54
N ARG A 173 -6.61 11.94 19.67
CA ARG A 173 -6.40 10.62 19.07
C ARG A 173 -6.50 10.69 17.55
N ALA A 174 -7.50 11.38 17.01
CA ALA A 174 -7.66 11.61 15.58
C ALA A 174 -6.45 12.38 14.98
N ASN A 175 -5.96 13.40 15.69
CA ASN A 175 -4.79 14.17 15.29
C ASN A 175 -3.51 13.30 15.27
N ARG A 176 -3.29 12.43 16.27
CA ARG A 176 -2.15 11.49 16.27
C ARG A 176 -2.20 10.52 15.08
N THR A 177 -3.36 9.92 14.83
CA THR A 177 -3.53 9.01 13.68
C THR A 177 -3.31 9.74 12.36
N THR A 178 -3.76 10.99 12.24
CA THR A 178 -3.52 11.83 11.06
C THR A 178 -2.03 12.09 10.85
N LYS A 179 -1.31 12.53 11.90
CA LYS A 179 0.14 12.77 11.83
C LYS A 179 0.92 11.52 11.41
N MET A 180 0.53 10.36 11.94
CA MET A 180 1.12 9.08 11.52
C MET A 180 0.89 8.81 10.03
N LEU A 181 -0.31 9.05 9.52
CA LEU A 181 -0.61 8.79 8.11
C LEU A 181 0.07 9.80 7.19
N VAL A 182 0.18 11.07 7.60
CA VAL A 182 1.00 12.06 6.89
C VAL A 182 2.45 11.59 6.81
N ALA A 183 3.02 11.04 7.90
CA ALA A 183 4.37 10.48 7.90
C ALA A 183 4.51 9.30 6.91
N VAL A 184 3.54 8.37 6.88
CA VAL A 184 3.54 7.26 5.92
C VAL A 184 3.45 7.76 4.48
N LEU A 185 2.59 8.75 4.20
CA LEU A 185 2.47 9.35 2.87
C LEU A 185 3.75 10.05 2.42
N PHE A 186 4.43 10.75 3.33
CA PHE A 186 5.70 11.41 3.04
C PHE A 186 6.81 10.40 2.78
N LEU A 187 6.89 9.33 3.58
CA LEU A 187 7.84 8.25 3.38
C LEU A 187 7.65 7.59 2.02
N PHE A 188 6.40 7.26 1.68
CA PHE A 188 6.04 6.71 0.37
C PHE A 188 6.49 7.65 -0.76
N LEU A 189 6.22 8.95 -0.63
CA LEU A 189 6.64 9.93 -1.64
C LEU A 189 8.17 10.01 -1.78
N ALA A 190 8.89 10.00 -0.66
CA ALA A 190 10.35 10.09 -0.65
C ALA A 190 11.02 8.90 -1.34
N THR A 191 10.41 7.71 -1.31
CA THR A 191 10.94 6.52 -1.96
C THR A 191 10.48 6.37 -3.41
N GLU A 192 9.25 6.77 -3.74
CA GLU A 192 8.63 6.47 -5.04
C GLU A 192 8.81 7.61 -6.06
N LEU A 193 8.89 8.87 -5.61
CA LEU A 193 9.09 10.01 -6.51
C LEU A 193 10.43 9.98 -7.25
N PRO A 194 11.59 9.67 -6.61
CA PRO A 194 12.84 9.52 -7.33
C PRO A 194 12.78 8.41 -8.39
N GLN A 195 12.15 7.28 -8.06
CA GLN A 195 11.97 6.15 -8.98
C GLN A 195 11.10 6.56 -10.18
N GLY A 196 10.02 7.31 -9.97
CA GLY A 196 9.17 7.82 -11.04
C GLY A 196 9.89 8.82 -11.96
N ILE A 197 10.69 9.73 -11.40
CA ILE A 197 11.49 10.69 -12.18
C ILE A 197 12.55 9.98 -13.02
N LEU A 198 13.28 9.05 -12.42
CA LEU A 198 14.30 8.28 -13.14
C LEU A 198 13.69 7.46 -14.29
N GLY A 199 12.51 6.88 -14.08
CA GLY A 199 11.74 6.20 -15.13
C GLY A 199 11.29 7.14 -16.25
N LEU A 200 10.91 8.38 -15.94
CA LEU A 200 10.59 9.37 -16.97
C LEU A 200 11.83 9.79 -17.77
N LEU A 201 12.94 10.07 -17.07
CA LEU A 201 14.19 10.50 -17.69
C LEU A 201 14.77 9.42 -18.60
N SER A 202 14.65 8.14 -18.25
CA SER A 202 15.08 7.06 -19.13
C SER A 202 14.24 6.95 -20.40
N GLY A 203 12.97 7.34 -20.37
CA GLY A 203 12.13 7.47 -21.57
C GLY A 203 12.51 8.65 -22.46
N LEU A 204 12.79 9.80 -21.84
CA LEU A 204 13.08 11.05 -22.55
C LEU A 204 14.49 11.11 -23.13
N LEU A 205 15.51 10.69 -22.36
CA LEU A 205 16.92 10.75 -22.75
C LEU A 205 17.37 9.50 -23.52
N GLY A 206 16.53 8.46 -23.57
CA GLY A 206 16.78 7.24 -24.31
C GLY A 206 17.85 6.33 -23.71
N ARG A 207 18.37 5.41 -24.54
CA ARG A 207 19.13 4.22 -24.10
C ARG A 207 20.46 4.54 -23.37
N CYS A 208 21.12 5.65 -23.70
CA CYS A 208 22.38 6.03 -23.05
C CYS A 208 22.19 6.36 -21.57
N PHE A 209 21.10 7.08 -21.22
CA PHE A 209 20.77 7.35 -19.83
C PHE A 209 20.28 6.10 -19.10
N PHE A 210 19.51 5.25 -19.79
CA PHE A 210 19.05 3.99 -19.22
C PHE A 210 20.23 3.11 -18.76
N LYS A 211 21.19 2.86 -19.66
CA LYS A 211 22.33 1.97 -19.36
C LYS A 211 23.35 2.58 -18.39
N GLY A 212 23.57 3.89 -18.46
CA GLY A 212 24.57 4.57 -17.64
C GLY A 212 24.09 4.92 -16.23
N CYS A 213 22.81 5.25 -16.07
CA CYS A 213 22.27 5.73 -14.80
C CYS A 213 21.12 4.86 -14.29
N TYR A 214 20.14 4.52 -15.13
CA TYR A 214 18.96 3.77 -14.66
C TYR A 214 19.32 2.36 -14.19
N ASP A 215 20.21 1.63 -14.88
CA ASP A 215 20.62 0.27 -14.46
C ASP A 215 21.26 0.27 -13.06
N LEU A 216 22.11 1.25 -12.75
CA LEU A 216 22.78 1.34 -11.45
C LEU A 216 21.82 1.74 -10.33
N PHE A 217 20.93 2.71 -10.60
CA PHE A 217 19.97 3.19 -9.60
C PHE A 217 18.72 2.32 -9.51
N GLY A 218 18.39 1.54 -10.54
CA GLY A 218 17.18 0.74 -10.64
C GLY A 218 17.09 -0.31 -9.53
N GLU A 219 18.16 -1.09 -9.32
CA GLU A 219 18.22 -2.08 -8.23
C GLU A 219 18.11 -1.41 -6.85
N LEU A 220 18.71 -0.24 -6.68
CA LEU A 220 18.58 0.54 -5.45
C LEU A 220 17.14 1.03 -5.23
N MET A 221 16.47 1.51 -6.28
CA MET A 221 15.09 1.99 -6.19
C MET A 221 14.12 0.85 -5.85
N ASP A 222 14.29 -0.33 -6.45
CA ASP A 222 13.47 -1.50 -6.12
C ASP A 222 13.70 -1.96 -4.68
N ALA A 223 14.96 -1.91 -4.19
CA ALA A 223 15.25 -2.15 -2.78
C ALA A 223 14.60 -1.11 -1.86
N LEU A 224 14.58 0.17 -2.24
CA LEU A 224 13.91 1.24 -1.50
C LEU A 224 12.38 1.05 -1.48
N ALA A 225 11.78 0.58 -2.58
CA ALA A 225 10.35 0.26 -2.64
C ALA A 225 9.98 -0.90 -1.68
N LEU A 226 10.81 -1.95 -1.63
CA LEU A 226 10.63 -3.04 -0.66
C LEU A 226 10.80 -2.56 0.78
N LEU A 227 11.81 -1.72 1.04
CA LEU A 227 12.06 -1.14 2.35
C LEU A 227 10.89 -0.24 2.78
N ASN A 228 10.33 0.55 1.88
CA ASN A 228 9.13 1.36 2.13
C ASN A 228 7.96 0.48 2.59
N GLY A 229 7.73 -0.66 1.93
CA GLY A 229 6.75 -1.66 2.36
C GLY A 229 6.98 -2.14 3.81
N ALA A 230 8.22 -2.48 4.16
CA ALA A 230 8.58 -2.93 5.50
C ALA A 230 8.41 -1.83 6.56
N ILE A 231 8.88 -0.60 6.28
CA ILE A 231 8.77 0.52 7.22
C ILE A 231 7.31 0.90 7.43
N ASN A 232 6.49 0.92 6.37
CA ASN A 232 5.06 1.21 6.49
C ASN A 232 4.37 0.22 7.42
N PHE A 233 4.67 -1.07 7.29
CA PHE A 233 4.16 -2.09 8.22
C PHE A 233 4.59 -1.83 9.67
N ILE A 234 5.87 -1.51 9.91
CA ILE A 234 6.39 -1.19 11.25
C ILE A 234 5.73 0.06 11.83
N LEU A 235 5.54 1.11 11.02
CA LEU A 235 4.85 2.34 11.41
C LEU A 235 3.39 2.08 11.78
N TYR A 236 2.67 1.28 10.99
CA TYR A 236 1.31 0.88 11.33
C TYR A 236 1.27 0.07 12.63
N CYS A 237 2.17 -0.89 12.81
CA CYS A 237 2.25 -1.70 14.02
C CYS A 237 2.60 -0.87 15.26
N SER A 238 3.56 0.04 15.19
CA SER A 238 4.01 0.81 16.37
C SER A 238 3.08 1.99 16.69
N MET A 239 2.75 2.81 15.70
CA MET A 239 2.08 4.09 15.89
C MET A 239 0.55 4.00 15.78
N SER A 240 0.01 3.05 14.99
CA SER A 240 -1.45 2.94 14.80
C SER A 240 -2.08 2.03 15.85
N ARG A 241 -2.64 2.62 16.91
CA ARG A 241 -3.42 1.87 17.89
C ARG A 241 -4.65 1.20 17.27
N GLN A 242 -5.28 1.83 16.26
CA GLN A 242 -6.45 1.24 15.58
C GLN A 242 -6.04 -0.02 14.81
N PHE A 243 -4.96 0.07 14.03
CA PHE A 243 -4.40 -1.08 13.31
C PHE A 243 -4.07 -2.22 14.27
N ARG A 244 -3.34 -1.95 15.37
CA ARG A 244 -3.00 -2.98 16.36
C ARG A 244 -4.22 -3.67 16.98
N MET A 245 -5.28 -2.92 17.29
CA MET A 245 -6.50 -3.49 17.86
C MET A 245 -7.19 -4.40 16.84
N THR A 246 -7.36 -3.95 15.61
CA THR A 246 -7.98 -4.74 14.54
C THR A 246 -7.12 -5.94 14.17
N PHE A 247 -5.80 -5.78 14.04
CA PHE A 247 -4.86 -6.87 13.77
C PHE A 247 -4.93 -7.94 14.86
N ARG A 248 -4.91 -7.53 16.15
CA ARG A 248 -5.08 -8.46 17.27
C ARG A 248 -6.43 -9.17 17.21
N GLN A 249 -7.51 -8.47 16.89
CA GLN A 249 -8.84 -9.09 16.74
C GLN A 249 -8.89 -10.09 15.59
N LEU A 250 -8.29 -9.78 14.43
CA LEU A 250 -8.21 -10.70 13.29
C LEU A 250 -7.41 -11.95 13.64
N MET A 251 -6.21 -11.77 14.18
CA MET A 251 -5.31 -12.87 14.58
C MET A 251 -5.96 -13.73 15.68
N TRP A 252 -6.56 -13.11 16.69
CA TRP A 252 -7.16 -13.84 17.81
C TRP A 252 -8.49 -14.51 17.46
N ARG A 253 -9.31 -13.93 16.57
CA ARG A 253 -10.51 -14.60 16.03
C ARG A 253 -10.13 -15.81 15.15
N ALA A 254 -9.08 -15.70 14.35
CA ALA A 254 -8.56 -16.83 13.58
C ALA A 254 -8.02 -17.95 14.49
N HIS A 255 -7.46 -17.61 15.65
CA HIS A 255 -7.06 -18.60 16.67
C HIS A 255 -8.23 -19.23 17.43
N ILE A 256 -9.30 -18.47 17.74
CA ILE A 256 -10.48 -18.99 18.46
C ILE A 256 -11.35 -19.89 17.57
N HIS A 257 -11.47 -19.63 16.25
CA HIS A 257 -12.17 -20.54 15.34
C HIS A 257 -11.47 -21.90 15.15
N LYS A 258 -10.22 -22.06 15.61
CA LYS A 258 -9.51 -23.35 15.67
C LYS A 258 -9.71 -24.10 16.98
N TRP A 259 -10.41 -23.54 17.96
CA TRP A 259 -10.74 -24.23 19.20
C TRP A 259 -12.17 -24.76 19.08
N PRO A 260 -12.39 -26.09 19.15
CA PRO A 260 -13.75 -26.61 19.26
C PRO A 260 -14.40 -26.02 20.52
N PRO A 261 -15.72 -25.73 20.50
CA PRO A 261 -16.41 -25.31 21.70
C PRO A 261 -16.23 -26.39 22.78
N PRO A 262 -16.06 -26.01 24.06
CA PRO A 262 -15.99 -26.99 25.14
C PRO A 262 -17.28 -27.82 25.14
N PRO A 263 -17.20 -29.15 25.37
CA PRO A 263 -18.37 -30.00 25.38
C PRO A 263 -19.34 -29.52 26.47
N VAL A 264 -20.59 -29.34 26.08
CA VAL A 264 -21.70 -29.04 26.99
C VAL A 264 -21.82 -30.21 27.96
N SER A 265 -21.51 -29.98 29.23
CA SER A 265 -21.79 -30.93 30.31
C SER A 265 -23.30 -31.01 30.52
N HIS A 266 -23.93 -31.99 29.90
CA HIS A 266 -25.23 -32.49 30.34
C HIS A 266 -24.99 -33.50 31.47
N SER A 267 -25.38 -33.12 32.68
CA SER A 267 -25.72 -34.07 33.74
C SER A 267 -26.75 -33.43 34.67
N ASP A 268 -28.00 -33.62 34.26
CA ASP A 268 -29.17 -34.01 35.05
C ASP A 268 -29.49 -33.27 36.35
N GLY A 269 -30.65 -32.62 36.33
CA GLY A 269 -31.40 -32.28 37.54
C GLY A 269 -32.08 -33.51 38.14
N LEU A 270 -32.22 -33.52 39.47
CA LEU A 270 -33.34 -34.17 40.15
C LEU A 270 -33.54 -33.61 41.57
N ASN A 271 -34.81 -33.35 41.90
CA ASN A 271 -35.41 -33.13 43.23
C ASN A 271 -35.22 -31.72 43.84
N THR A 272 -36.25 -30.91 44.13
CA THR A 272 -37.50 -31.25 44.84
C THR A 272 -38.60 -30.22 44.60
N LEU A 273 -39.83 -30.72 44.53
CA LEU A 273 -41.12 -30.04 44.47
C LEU A 273 -41.62 -29.82 45.91
N LYS A 274 -42.16 -28.63 46.26
CA LYS A 274 -43.39 -28.44 47.07
C LYS A 274 -43.68 -26.98 47.47
N THR A 275 -44.74 -26.44 46.86
CA THR A 275 -45.91 -25.74 47.48
C THR A 275 -45.74 -24.82 48.69
N SER A 276 -46.19 -23.58 48.58
CA SER A 276 -47.44 -23.10 49.24
C SER A 276 -47.78 -21.65 48.87
N VAL A 277 -49.06 -21.46 48.56
CA VAL A 277 -49.81 -20.20 48.36
C VAL A 277 -50.39 -19.79 49.74
N PRO A 278 -50.92 -18.58 49.97
CA PRO A 278 -52.26 -18.20 49.48
C PRO A 278 -52.31 -16.90 48.65
#